data_AF-A0A3R6T338-F1
#
_entry.id   AF-A0A3R6T338-F1
#
_cell.length_a   1.000
_cell.length_b   1.000
_cell.length_c   1.000
_cell.angle_alpha   90.00
_cell.angle_beta   90.00
_cell.angle_gamma   90.00
#
_symmetry.space_group_name_H-M   'P 1'
#
loop_
_entity.id
_entity.type
_entity.pdbx_description
1 polymer ?
#
loop_
_entity_poly.entity_id
_entity_poly.type
_entity_poly.pdbx_seq_one_letter_code
_entity_poly.pdbx_strand_id
1 'polypeptide(L)' 'MKSKKISQYQLLKMGIDNKTLDGLKHNKNITVLTLEKLCTIIGCTPNDIIEFK' A
#
# COMPACT_ATOMS: atom_id res chain seq x y z
N MET A 1 2.72 1.33 6.95
CA MET A 1 3.77 0.29 6.79
C MET A 1 4.74 0.22 7.96
N LYS A 2 5.36 1.33 8.38
CA LYS A 2 6.26 1.37 9.56
C LYS A 2 5.62 0.80 10.84
N SER A 3 4.37 1.15 11.12
CA SER A 3 3.60 0.64 12.26
C SER A 3 3.45 -0.89 12.27
N LYS A 4 3.34 -1.51 11.08
CA LYS A 4 3.24 -2.96 10.90
C LYS A 4 4.60 -3.66 10.70
N LYS A 5 5.72 -2.92 10.78
CA LYS A 5 7.09 -3.42 10.52
C LYS A 5 7.26 -4.14 9.18
N ILE A 6 6.49 -3.74 8.15
CA ILE A 6 6.57 -4.32 6.80
C ILE A 6 7.58 -3.54 5.96
N SER A 7 8.56 -4.24 5.41
CA SER A 7 9.54 -3.71 4.46
C SER A 7 9.01 -3.68 3.03
N GLN A 8 9.60 -2.82 2.19
CA GLN A 8 9.29 -2.76 0.76
C GLN A 8 9.54 -4.11 0.06
N TYR A 9 10.61 -4.80 0.44
CA TYR A 9 10.94 -6.12 -0.10
C TYR A 9 9.85 -7.16 0.17
N GLN A 10 9.24 -7.14 1.36
CA GLN A 10 8.12 -8.04 1.68
C GLN A 10 6.90 -7.74 0.79
N LEU A 11 6.60 -6.48 0.54
CA LEU A 11 5.48 -6.09 -0.32
C LEU A 11 5.70 -6.50 -1.78
N LEU A 12 6.93 -6.40 -2.27
CA LEU A 12 7.34 -6.94 -3.57
C LEU A 12 7.07 -8.45 -3.64
N LYS A 13 7.49 -9.20 -2.61
CA LYS A 13 7.22 -10.65 -2.53
C LYS A 13 5.75 -11.00 -2.43
N MET A 14 4.94 -10.12 -1.85
CA MET A 14 3.49 -10.31 -1.70
C MET A 14 2.69 -9.86 -2.94
N GLY A 15 3.38 -9.41 -4.01
CA GLY A 15 2.75 -9.11 -5.30
C GLY A 15 2.42 -7.64 -5.56
N ILE A 16 2.90 -6.71 -4.72
CA ILE A 16 2.85 -5.29 -5.04
C ILE A 16 4.09 -4.94 -5.86
N ASP A 17 3.91 -4.51 -7.10
CA ASP A 17 5.01 -4.18 -7.99
C ASP A 17 5.77 -2.91 -7.55
N ASN A 18 7.02 -2.80 -8.01
CA ASN A 18 7.90 -1.69 -7.61
C ASN A 18 7.37 -0.33 -8.07
N LYS A 19 6.66 -0.25 -9.21
CA LYS A 19 6.10 1.01 -9.71
C LYS A 19 4.96 1.49 -8.81
N THR A 20 4.13 0.59 -8.31
CA THR A 20 3.10 0.89 -7.30
C THR A 20 3.74 1.38 -6.00
N LEU A 21 4.77 0.69 -5.50
CA LEU A 21 5.47 1.11 -4.27
C LEU A 21 6.18 2.46 -4.42
N ASP A 22 6.80 2.71 -5.57
CA ASP A 22 7.39 3.99 -5.90
C ASP A 22 6.34 5.11 -5.98
N GLY A 23 5.18 4.84 -6.58
CA GLY A 23 4.08 5.78 -6.63
C GLY A 23 3.57 6.19 -5.24
N LEU A 24 3.39 5.21 -4.34
CA LEU A 24 2.98 5.45 -2.96
C LEU A 24 4.00 6.33 -2.20
N LYS A 25 5.31 6.09 -2.39
CA LYS A 25 6.37 6.89 -1.75
C LYS A 25 6.37 8.35 -2.21
N HIS A 26 6.01 8.60 -3.46
CA HIS A 26 5.98 9.93 -4.05
C HIS A 26 4.58 10.55 -4.06
N ASN A 27 3.67 10.03 -3.23
CA ASN A 27 2.31 10.54 -3.06
C ASN A 27 1.53 10.65 -4.40
N LYS A 28 1.75 9.70 -5.31
CA LYS A 28 0.99 9.62 -6.57
C LYS A 28 -0.40 9.04 -6.32
N ASN A 29 -1.34 9.42 -7.18
CA ASN A 29 -2.69 8.88 -7.15
C ASN A 29 -2.68 7.35 -7.31
N ILE A 30 -3.56 6.68 -6.57
CA ILE A 30 -3.78 5.24 -6.65
C ILE A 30 -5.22 4.94 -7.05
N THR A 31 -5.47 3.73 -7.52
CA THR A 31 -6.83 3.25 -7.82
C THR A 31 -7.41 2.53 -6.61
N VAL A 32 -8.73 2.37 -6.57
CA VAL A 32 -9.41 1.54 -5.56
C VAL A 32 -8.91 0.08 -5.61
N LEU A 33 -8.57 -0.43 -6.79
CA LEU A 33 -7.97 -1.76 -6.95
C LEU A 33 -6.59 -1.86 -6.27
N THR A 34 -5.77 -0.81 -6.36
CA THR A 34 -4.48 -0.74 -5.66
C THR A 34 -4.68 -0.73 -4.15
N LEU A 35 -5.67 0.02 -3.67
CA LEU A 35 -6.04 0.10 -2.25
C LEU A 35 -6.51 -1.24 -1.70
N GLU A 36 -7.41 -1.92 -2.42
CA GLU A 36 -7.89 -3.26 -2.08
C GLU A 36 -6.72 -4.25 -1.96
N LYS A 37 -5.85 -4.32 -2.98
CA LYS A 37 -4.67 -5.19 -2.97
C LYS A 37 -3.76 -4.92 -1.77
N LEU A 38 -3.46 -3.65 -1.51
CA LEU A 38 -2.68 -3.24 -0.35
C LEU A 38 -3.29 -3.78 0.94
N CYS A 39 -4.59 -3.58 1.13
CA CYS A 39 -5.26 -3.99 2.34
C CYS A 39 -5.43 -5.50 2.51
N THR A 40 -5.65 -6.23 1.43
CA THR A 40 -5.63 -7.71 1.45
C THR A 40 -4.25 -8.24 1.86
N ILE A 41 -3.17 -7.61 1.40
CA ILE A 41 -1.79 -8.05 1.68
C ILE A 41 -1.35 -7.71 3.10
N ILE A 42 -1.65 -6.49 3.57
CA ILE A 42 -1.15 -5.99 4.87
C ILE A 42 -2.18 -6.12 6.00
N GLY A 43 -3.36 -6.66 5.70
CA GLY A 43 -4.48 -6.80 6.63
C GLY A 43 -4.97 -5.45 7.16
N CYS A 44 -5.34 -4.53 6.27
CA CYS A 44 -5.96 -3.26 6.65
C CYS A 44 -7.36 -3.10 6.07
N THR A 45 -7.99 -1.99 6.42
CA THR A 45 -9.17 -1.46 5.76
C THR A 45 -8.82 -0.15 5.03
N PRO A 46 -9.61 0.27 4.02
CA PRO A 46 -9.43 1.55 3.34
C PRO A 46 -9.28 2.76 4.28
N ASN A 47 -9.99 2.74 5.41
CA ASN A 47 -9.96 3.80 6.42
C ASN A 47 -8.61 3.90 7.15
N ASP A 48 -7.80 2.85 7.13
CA ASP A 48 -6.44 2.87 7.70
C ASP A 48 -5.41 3.54 6.76
N ILE A 49 -5.80 3.81 5.50
CA ILE A 49 -4.93 4.37 4.45
C ILE A 49 -5.37 5.77 4.04
N ILE A 50 -6.69 6.01 3.95
CA ILE A 50 -7.25 7.27 3.45
C ILE A 50 -7.71 8.14 4.62
N GLU A 51 -7.35 9.41 4.58
CA GLU A 51 -7.85 10.44 5.47
C GLU A 51 -8.39 11.60 4.63
N PHE A 52 -9.60 12.08 4.95
CA PHE A 52 -10.15 13.30 4.37
C PHE A 52 -9.85 14.47 5.31
N LYS A 53 -9.46 15.61 4.75
CA LYS A 53 -9.35 16.89 5.47
C LYS A 53 -10.48 17.81 5.06
#